data_AF-A0A1Y2I2Z1-F1
#
_entry.id   AF-A0A1Y2I2Z1-F1
#
_cell.length_a   1.000
_cell.length_b   1.000
_cell.length_c   1.000
_cell.angle_alpha   90.00
_cell.angle_beta   90.00
_cell.angle_gamma   90.00
#
_symmetry.space_group_name_H-M   'P 1'
#
loop_
_entity.id
_entity.type
_entity.pdbx_description
1 polymer ?
#
loop_
_entity_poly.entity_id
_entity_poly.type
_entity_poly.pdbx_seq_one_letter_code
_entity_poly.pdbx_strand_id
1 'polypeptide(L)'
;TNPAATQFTGLTTQLNYGIRLLNLDIHWETKNGRRELYLCHGKCWILNRGRAADMLREVTTFMNANPREVVTIVFENAAGANAAEIEAVFREAGLLDRLYSQPASSPTWPTLGELIDRNKRLIVFAPGLPSIPAGQPQPLIMNQFDYVSETPYALRSEADWNCALDRPGGQARPLVLVNHWIYGKVLFIPIDVPSANNAKWVNKADKIRGHLNKCQSVRGQRVNYVLVDFYEYGDLTEVVAGLNGVPYVAKPRPETKWRPLADGDAATIMAAPEVQALARLAKENDGKPISLDALDRGATVGITE
;
A
#
# COMPACT_ATOMS: atom_id res chain seq x y z
N THR A 1 20.19 -0.21 1.47
CA THR A 1 19.62 -0.31 0.11
C THR A 1 19.03 -1.69 -0.02
N ASN A 2 17.73 -1.85 -0.30
CA ASN A 2 17.10 -3.18 -0.37
C ASN A 2 16.27 -3.27 -1.66
N PRO A 3 16.45 -4.31 -2.51
CA PRO A 3 15.78 -4.41 -3.80
C PRO A 3 14.29 -4.66 -3.66
N ALA A 4 13.79 -5.08 -2.50
CA ALA A 4 12.37 -5.25 -2.20
C ALA A 4 11.72 -3.98 -1.61
N ALA A 5 12.48 -2.89 -1.41
CA ALA A 5 11.91 -1.65 -0.88
C ALA A 5 11.09 -0.92 -1.94
N THR A 6 9.87 -0.53 -1.60
CA THR A 6 8.95 0.22 -2.46
C THR A 6 8.96 1.73 -2.18
N GLN A 7 9.43 2.15 -1.01
CA GLN A 7 9.53 3.55 -0.58
C GLN A 7 10.87 3.79 0.15
N PHE A 8 11.38 5.02 0.17
CA PHE A 8 12.61 5.35 0.90
C PHE A 8 12.38 5.80 2.34
N THR A 9 11.13 6.06 2.69
CA THR A 9 10.78 6.78 3.92
C THR A 9 9.92 5.92 4.86
N GLY A 10 9.87 6.32 6.13
CA GLY A 10 8.99 5.73 7.15
C GLY A 10 7.56 6.27 7.09
N LEU A 11 6.66 5.67 7.88
CA LEU A 11 5.22 5.98 7.84
C LEU A 11 4.95 7.45 8.21
N THR A 12 5.64 7.97 9.23
CA THR A 12 5.51 9.37 9.67
C THR A 12 5.81 10.33 8.53
N THR A 13 6.89 10.08 7.79
CA THR A 13 7.31 10.93 6.67
C THR A 13 6.30 10.89 5.52
N GLN A 14 5.80 9.70 5.19
CA GLN A 14 4.75 9.53 4.18
C GLN A 14 3.50 10.34 4.54
N LEU A 15 2.99 10.14 5.76
CA LEU A 15 1.80 10.83 6.25
C LEU A 15 2.01 12.36 6.27
N ASN A 16 3.16 12.84 6.73
CA ASN A 16 3.49 14.28 6.71
C ASN A 16 3.60 14.82 5.28
N TYR A 17 4.02 14.02 4.30
CA TYR A 17 4.08 14.41 2.89
C TYR A 17 2.70 14.46 2.21
N GLY A 18 1.66 13.92 2.85
CA GLY A 18 0.28 13.97 2.34
C GLY A 18 -0.27 12.61 1.94
N ILE A 19 0.48 11.52 2.11
CA ILE A 19 -0.02 10.15 1.93
C ILE A 19 -1.14 9.90 2.97
N ARG A 20 -2.26 9.32 2.52
CA ARG A 20 -3.46 9.04 3.33
C ARG A 20 -3.97 7.61 3.21
N LEU A 21 -3.43 6.81 2.29
CA LEU A 21 -3.52 5.36 2.36
C LEU A 21 -2.12 4.75 2.44
N LEU A 22 -1.93 3.87 3.42
CA LEU A 22 -0.72 3.07 3.60
C LEU A 22 -1.06 1.62 3.24
N ASN A 23 -0.39 1.04 2.25
CA ASN A 23 -0.48 -0.39 1.98
C ASN A 23 0.71 -1.10 2.61
N LEU A 24 0.42 -2.01 3.55
CA LEU A 24 1.39 -2.61 4.46
C LEU A 24 1.23 -4.13 4.46
N ASP A 25 2.32 -4.84 4.23
CA ASP A 25 2.33 -6.30 4.29
C ASP A 25 2.50 -6.78 5.72
N ILE A 26 1.69 -7.77 6.15
CA ILE A 26 1.85 -8.40 7.46
C ILE A 26 2.26 -9.86 7.33
N HIS A 27 3.27 -10.24 8.09
CA HIS A 27 3.78 -11.61 8.21
C HIS A 27 3.90 -12.02 9.68
N TRP A 28 3.68 -13.30 9.97
CA TRP A 28 4.01 -13.87 11.27
C TRP A 28 5.52 -14.05 11.42
N GLU A 29 6.07 -13.57 12.52
CA GLU A 29 7.45 -13.81 12.90
C GLU A 29 7.53 -14.26 14.36
N THR A 30 8.47 -15.14 14.66
CA THR A 30 8.75 -15.56 16.04
C THR A 30 10.10 -15.02 16.47
N LYS A 31 10.09 -14.04 17.37
CA LYS A 31 11.32 -13.50 17.98
C LYS A 31 11.26 -13.64 19.49
N ASN A 32 12.34 -14.10 20.10
CA ASN A 32 12.46 -14.29 21.55
C ASN A 32 11.29 -15.12 22.15
N GLY A 33 10.85 -16.16 21.44
CA GLY A 33 9.74 -17.03 21.85
C GLY A 33 8.34 -16.43 21.71
N ARG A 34 8.20 -15.22 21.14
CA ARG A 34 6.90 -14.57 20.90
C ARG A 34 6.59 -14.54 19.40
N ARG A 35 5.41 -15.04 19.03
CA ARG A 35 4.88 -14.97 17.68
C ARG A 35 4.04 -13.70 17.54
N GLU A 36 4.47 -12.79 16.68
CA GLU A 36 3.84 -11.46 16.49
C GLU A 36 3.79 -11.10 15.00
N LEU A 37 2.93 -10.16 14.65
CA LEU A 37 2.86 -9.63 13.28
C LEU A 37 3.95 -8.59 13.04
N TYR A 38 4.66 -8.73 11.92
CA TYR A 38 5.72 -7.84 11.45
C TYR A 38 5.39 -7.27 10.08
N LEU A 39 5.89 -6.08 9.80
CA LEU A 39 5.81 -5.48 8.47
C LEU A 39 6.96 -5.96 7.61
N CYS A 40 6.68 -6.82 6.64
CA CYS A 40 7.70 -7.47 5.82
C CYS A 40 7.27 -7.58 4.37
N HIS A 41 8.17 -7.39 3.40
CA HIS A 41 7.82 -7.49 1.98
C HIS A 41 8.38 -8.77 1.37
N GLY A 42 7.50 -9.60 0.81
CA GLY A 42 7.79 -10.95 0.32
C GLY A 42 8.04 -11.95 1.45
N LYS A 43 9.17 -11.82 2.15
CA LYS A 43 9.54 -12.59 3.35
C LYS A 43 10.29 -11.68 4.31
N CYS A 44 10.17 -11.91 5.62
CA CYS A 44 10.84 -11.07 6.62
C CYS A 44 12.38 -11.14 6.59
N TRP A 45 12.99 -12.18 6.02
CA TRP A 45 14.43 -12.19 5.78
C TRP A 45 14.86 -11.47 4.49
N ILE A 46 13.91 -11.05 3.64
CA ILE A 46 14.15 -10.22 2.45
C ILE A 46 14.06 -8.76 2.85
N LEU A 47 12.91 -8.32 3.37
CA LEU A 47 12.72 -6.98 3.89
C LEU A 47 11.82 -7.05 5.12
N ASN A 48 12.31 -6.58 6.26
CA ASN A 48 11.57 -6.48 7.51
C ASN A 48 11.75 -5.08 8.10
N ARG A 49 10.63 -4.39 8.30
CA ARG A 49 10.55 -3.02 8.81
C ARG A 49 10.29 -2.97 10.31
N GLY A 50 10.08 -4.11 10.96
CA GLY A 50 9.84 -4.23 12.39
C GLY A 50 8.45 -4.76 12.72
N ARG A 51 8.17 -4.86 14.01
CA ARG A 51 6.89 -5.33 14.54
C ARG A 51 5.78 -4.36 14.16
N ALA A 52 4.65 -4.88 13.68
CA ALA A 52 3.56 -4.07 13.15
C ALA A 52 3.00 -3.07 14.18
N ALA A 53 2.83 -3.50 15.43
CA ALA A 53 2.33 -2.63 16.50
C ALA A 53 3.27 -1.44 16.77
N ASP A 54 4.60 -1.64 16.71
CA ASP A 54 5.57 -0.57 16.94
C ASP A 54 5.54 0.45 15.78
N MET A 55 5.49 -0.05 14.55
CA MET A 55 5.39 0.80 13.35
C MET A 55 4.09 1.61 13.35
N LEU A 56 2.96 1.01 13.74
CA LEU A 56 1.67 1.71 13.81
C LEU A 56 1.63 2.81 14.88
N ARG A 57 2.53 2.83 15.87
CA ARG A 57 2.63 3.98 16.80
C ARG A 57 3.05 5.28 16.10
N GLU A 58 3.71 5.19 14.95
CA GLU A 58 3.94 6.35 14.08
C GLU A 58 2.62 6.94 13.57
N VAL A 59 1.67 6.08 13.17
CA VAL A 59 0.32 6.49 12.74
C VAL A 59 -0.44 7.10 13.91
N THR A 60 -0.37 6.50 15.11
CA THR A 60 -0.94 7.07 16.34
C THR A 60 -0.42 8.48 16.60
N THR A 61 0.89 8.66 16.53
CA THR A 61 1.55 9.95 16.73
C THR A 61 1.06 10.98 15.72
N PHE A 62 1.03 10.61 14.43
CA PHE A 62 0.52 11.46 13.36
C PHE A 62 -0.95 11.86 13.57
N MET A 63 -1.84 10.90 13.85
CA MET A 63 -3.27 11.17 14.01
C MET A 63 -3.61 11.97 15.28
N ASN A 64 -2.77 11.90 16.30
CA ASN A 64 -2.86 12.76 17.49
C ASN A 64 -2.48 14.22 17.16
N ALA A 65 -1.40 14.41 16.40
CA ALA A 65 -0.96 15.73 15.98
C ALA A 65 -1.89 16.35 14.92
N ASN A 66 -2.63 15.53 14.17
CA ASN A 66 -3.48 15.96 13.07
C ASN A 66 -4.94 15.47 13.26
N PRO A 67 -5.76 16.18 14.05
CA PRO A 67 -7.11 15.71 14.44
C PRO A 67 -8.12 15.71 13.29
N ARG A 68 -7.83 16.39 12.17
CA ARG A 68 -8.70 16.48 10.99
C ARG A 68 -8.32 15.54 9.85
N GLU A 69 -7.36 14.65 10.08
CA GLU A 69 -6.89 13.73 9.04
C GLU A 69 -7.59 12.39 9.15
N VAL A 70 -8.00 11.84 8.00
CA VAL A 70 -8.53 10.48 7.85
C VAL A 70 -7.46 9.65 7.14
N VAL A 71 -7.15 8.48 7.68
CA VAL A 71 -6.14 7.56 7.15
C VAL A 71 -6.80 6.23 6.81
N THR A 72 -6.44 5.66 5.68
CA THR A 72 -6.78 4.28 5.31
C THR A 72 -5.52 3.42 5.43
N ILE A 73 -5.65 2.21 5.94
CA ILE A 73 -4.58 1.20 5.91
C ILE A 73 -5.12 -0.02 5.19
N VAL A 74 -4.37 -0.53 4.23
CA VAL A 74 -4.57 -1.86 3.66
C VAL A 74 -3.48 -2.74 4.26
N PHE A 75 -3.88 -3.85 4.89
CA PHE A 75 -2.98 -4.88 5.40
C PHE A 75 -2.99 -6.08 4.47
N GLU A 76 -2.02 -6.17 3.58
CA GLU A 76 -1.80 -7.35 2.73
C GLU A 76 -1.46 -8.54 3.62
N ASN A 77 -2.44 -9.42 3.79
CA ASN A 77 -2.48 -10.42 4.86
C ASN A 77 -1.77 -11.72 4.47
N ALA A 78 -0.49 -11.62 4.10
CA ALA A 78 0.35 -12.78 3.82
C ALA A 78 0.51 -13.72 5.04
N ALA A 79 0.27 -13.20 6.24
CA ALA A 79 0.23 -13.94 7.49
C ALA A 79 -0.95 -14.92 7.60
N GLY A 80 -2.04 -14.70 6.84
CA GLY A 80 -3.30 -15.41 7.07
C GLY A 80 -3.87 -15.15 8.47
N ALA A 81 -3.59 -13.98 9.05
CA ALA A 81 -4.10 -13.59 10.35
C ALA A 81 -5.60 -13.31 10.27
N ASN A 82 -6.36 -13.70 11.28
CA ASN A 82 -7.78 -13.37 11.35
C ASN A 82 -8.00 -11.91 11.81
N ALA A 83 -9.24 -11.43 11.68
CA ALA A 83 -9.57 -10.04 12.02
C ALA A 83 -9.22 -9.66 13.47
N ALA A 84 -9.39 -10.58 14.43
CA ALA A 84 -9.10 -10.31 15.84
C ALA A 84 -7.58 -10.21 16.11
N GLU A 85 -6.77 -11.03 15.42
CA GLU A 85 -5.30 -10.95 15.49
C GLU A 85 -4.79 -9.63 14.91
N ILE A 86 -5.36 -9.18 13.79
CA ILE A 86 -5.03 -7.87 13.21
C ILE A 86 -5.50 -6.73 14.13
N GLU A 87 -6.72 -6.82 14.67
CA GLU A 87 -7.27 -5.83 15.61
C GLU A 87 -6.38 -5.67 16.86
N ALA A 88 -5.80 -6.76 17.37
CA ALA A 88 -4.88 -6.72 18.50
C ALA A 88 -3.66 -5.82 18.24
N VAL A 89 -3.16 -5.75 17.00
CA VAL A 89 -2.08 -4.85 16.59
C VAL A 89 -2.51 -3.39 16.73
N PHE A 90 -3.71 -3.04 16.26
CA PHE A 90 -4.25 -1.68 16.39
C PHE A 90 -4.54 -1.31 17.84
N ARG A 91 -5.01 -2.27 18.64
CA ARG A 91 -5.20 -2.09 20.09
C ARG A 91 -3.88 -1.77 20.78
N GLU A 92 -2.82 -2.54 20.51
CA GLU A 92 -1.49 -2.31 21.09
C GLU A 92 -0.85 -0.98 20.61
N ALA A 93 -1.13 -0.58 19.37
CA ALA A 93 -0.69 0.70 18.84
C ALA A 93 -1.49 1.90 19.37
N GLY A 94 -2.62 1.68 20.06
CA GLY A 94 -3.49 2.74 20.58
C GLY A 94 -4.36 3.39 19.50
N LEU A 95 -4.76 2.63 18.48
CA LEU A 95 -5.56 3.10 17.34
C LEU A 95 -7.01 2.60 17.33
N LEU A 96 -7.35 1.64 18.19
CA LEU A 96 -8.64 0.95 18.17
C LEU A 96 -9.85 1.89 18.15
N ASP A 97 -9.83 2.93 19.00
CA ASP A 97 -10.96 3.86 19.13
C ASP A 97 -11.20 4.70 17.87
N ARG A 98 -10.19 4.82 16.99
CA ARG A 98 -10.27 5.56 15.73
C ARG A 98 -10.79 4.73 14.57
N LEU A 99 -10.92 3.40 14.72
CA LEU A 99 -11.33 2.51 13.65
C LEU A 99 -12.80 2.75 13.23
N TYR A 100 -13.01 2.92 11.94
CA TYR A 100 -14.31 2.92 11.30
C TYR A 100 -14.53 1.61 10.54
N SER A 101 -15.70 0.99 10.75
CA SER A 101 -16.20 -0.10 9.93
C SER A 101 -17.44 0.35 9.18
N GLN A 102 -17.44 0.18 7.86
CA GLN A 102 -18.62 0.37 7.03
C GLN A 102 -19.58 -0.81 7.25
N PRO A 103 -20.87 -0.57 7.54
CA PRO A 103 -21.86 -1.63 7.55
C PRO A 103 -22.10 -2.18 6.14
N ALA A 104 -22.06 -3.49 5.95
CA ALA A 104 -22.37 -4.12 4.65
C ALA A 104 -23.80 -3.84 4.17
N SER A 105 -24.73 -3.54 5.09
CA SER A 105 -26.10 -3.13 4.78
C SER A 105 -26.24 -1.67 4.34
N SER A 106 -25.20 -0.84 4.49
CA SER A 106 -25.23 0.57 4.14
C SER A 106 -24.54 0.80 2.79
N PRO A 107 -25.28 1.20 1.74
CA PRO A 107 -24.68 1.48 0.44
C PRO A 107 -23.86 2.78 0.42
N THR A 108 -24.09 3.66 1.39
CA THR A 108 -23.47 5.00 1.44
C THR A 108 -22.37 5.04 2.50
N TRP A 109 -21.19 5.51 2.10
CA TRP A 109 -20.08 5.83 2.99
C TRP A 109 -20.32 7.18 3.68
N PRO A 110 -19.93 7.36 4.96
CA PRO A 110 -19.90 8.68 5.57
C PRO A 110 -18.93 9.60 4.83
N THR A 111 -19.19 10.90 4.92
CA THR A 111 -18.23 11.92 4.48
C THR A 111 -17.00 11.93 5.38
N LEU A 112 -15.87 12.46 4.89
CA LEU A 112 -14.68 12.64 5.72
C LEU A 112 -14.97 13.52 6.95
N GLY A 113 -15.82 14.54 6.81
CA GLY A 113 -16.26 15.39 7.91
C GLY A 113 -16.95 14.61 9.02
N GLU A 114 -17.89 13.73 8.69
CA GLU A 114 -18.57 12.88 9.66
C GLU A 114 -17.63 11.89 10.36
N LEU A 115 -16.66 11.33 9.63
CA LEU A 115 -15.63 10.48 10.21
C LEU A 115 -14.75 11.26 11.21
N ILE A 116 -14.41 12.51 10.88
CA ILE A 116 -13.66 13.41 11.74
C ILE A 116 -14.44 13.74 13.01
N ASP A 117 -15.70 14.16 12.88
CA ASP A 117 -16.53 14.59 14.00
C ASP A 117 -16.79 13.45 15.01
N ARG A 118 -16.85 12.20 14.53
CA ARG A 118 -17.01 11.00 15.36
C ARG A 118 -15.68 10.43 15.88
N ASN A 119 -14.55 11.05 15.52
CA ASN A 119 -13.20 10.53 15.70
C ASN A 119 -13.00 9.08 15.18
N LYS A 120 -13.74 8.71 14.13
CA LYS A 120 -13.65 7.42 13.43
C LYS A 120 -12.84 7.57 12.15
N ARG A 121 -11.60 8.02 12.32
CA ARG A 121 -10.73 8.55 11.25
C ARG A 121 -9.73 7.53 10.69
N LEU A 122 -9.84 6.25 11.05
CA LEU A 122 -8.97 5.20 10.55
C LEU A 122 -9.81 4.09 9.91
N ILE A 123 -9.64 3.87 8.62
CA ILE A 123 -10.30 2.80 7.87
C ILE A 123 -9.27 1.69 7.63
N VAL A 124 -9.60 0.44 7.92
CA VAL A 124 -8.66 -0.67 7.71
C VAL A 124 -9.29 -1.77 6.86
N PHE A 125 -8.57 -2.13 5.81
CA PHE A 125 -8.87 -3.28 4.98
C PHE A 125 -7.79 -4.34 5.13
N ALA A 126 -8.17 -5.62 5.02
CA ALA A 126 -7.23 -6.72 4.85
C ALA A 126 -7.85 -7.74 3.88
N PRO A 127 -7.27 -7.95 2.68
CA PRO A 127 -7.76 -8.97 1.77
C PRO A 127 -7.60 -10.37 2.37
N GLY A 128 -8.46 -11.31 1.98
CA GLY A 128 -8.43 -12.69 2.46
C GLY A 128 -9.18 -12.92 3.78
N LEU A 129 -9.69 -11.88 4.43
CA LEU A 129 -10.67 -12.02 5.51
C LEU A 129 -12.02 -12.51 4.94
N PRO A 130 -12.83 -13.25 5.73
CA PRO A 130 -14.15 -13.68 5.29
C PRO A 130 -15.09 -12.47 5.13
N SER A 131 -15.91 -12.50 4.08
CA SER A 131 -17.00 -11.53 3.91
C SER A 131 -18.09 -11.75 4.95
N ILE A 132 -18.60 -10.67 5.55
CA ILE A 132 -19.60 -10.73 6.62
C ILE A 132 -20.96 -10.28 6.07
N PRO A 133 -22.02 -11.13 6.12
CA PRO A 133 -23.32 -10.79 5.56
C PRO A 133 -23.94 -9.51 6.13
N ALA A 134 -24.80 -8.88 5.33
CA ALA A 134 -25.63 -7.78 5.78
C ALA A 134 -26.51 -8.20 6.98
N GLY A 135 -26.67 -7.30 7.94
CA GLY A 135 -27.43 -7.55 9.18
C GLY A 135 -26.62 -8.17 10.32
N GLN A 136 -25.35 -8.52 10.09
CA GLN A 136 -24.42 -8.90 11.16
C GLN A 136 -23.47 -7.74 11.52
N PRO A 137 -23.01 -7.65 12.78
CA PRO A 137 -21.98 -6.71 13.17
C PRO A 137 -20.72 -6.90 12.31
N GLN A 138 -20.27 -5.84 11.68
CA GLN A 138 -19.06 -5.88 10.84
C GLN A 138 -17.81 -5.78 11.73
N PRO A 139 -16.74 -6.53 11.41
CA PRO A 139 -15.46 -6.41 12.11
C PRO A 139 -14.83 -5.05 11.85
N LEU A 140 -14.05 -4.55 12.81
CA LEU A 140 -13.32 -3.28 12.66
C LEU A 140 -12.26 -3.33 11.54
N ILE A 141 -11.81 -4.54 11.19
CA ILE A 141 -10.92 -4.81 10.07
C ILE A 141 -11.76 -5.44 8.96
N MET A 142 -11.94 -4.72 7.87
CA MET A 142 -12.84 -5.12 6.78
C MET A 142 -12.11 -5.97 5.74
N ASN A 143 -12.81 -6.93 5.12
CA ASN A 143 -12.29 -7.55 3.91
C ASN A 143 -12.23 -6.51 2.78
N GLN A 144 -11.04 -6.26 2.23
CA GLN A 144 -10.83 -5.25 1.18
C GLN A 144 -11.81 -5.42 0.02
N PHE A 145 -11.94 -6.66 -0.47
CA PHE A 145 -12.68 -6.94 -1.70
C PHE A 145 -14.19 -6.98 -1.52
N ASP A 146 -14.72 -6.68 -0.33
CA ASP A 146 -16.14 -6.36 -0.16
C ASP A 146 -16.45 -4.90 -0.53
N TYR A 147 -15.43 -4.03 -0.49
CA TYR A 147 -15.60 -2.57 -0.56
C TYR A 147 -14.75 -1.90 -1.65
N VAL A 148 -13.63 -2.49 -2.04
CA VAL A 148 -12.65 -1.93 -2.96
C VAL A 148 -12.49 -2.86 -4.16
N SER A 149 -12.60 -2.30 -5.37
CA SER A 149 -12.20 -2.98 -6.59
C SER A 149 -10.88 -2.41 -7.07
N GLU A 150 -10.02 -3.26 -7.59
CA GLU A 150 -8.62 -2.99 -7.79
C GLU A 150 -8.15 -3.42 -9.18
N THR A 151 -7.26 -2.63 -9.79
CA THR A 151 -6.63 -2.93 -11.08
C THR A 151 -5.50 -3.95 -10.96
N PRO A 152 -5.07 -4.61 -12.05
CA PRO A 152 -3.93 -5.52 -12.00
C PRO A 152 -2.68 -4.89 -11.39
N TYR A 153 -1.93 -5.68 -10.64
CA TYR A 153 -0.67 -5.29 -10.01
C TYR A 153 0.57 -5.81 -10.77
N ALA A 154 0.39 -6.73 -11.72
CA ALA A 154 1.47 -7.32 -12.50
C ALA A 154 1.99 -6.40 -13.64
N LEU A 155 2.50 -5.22 -13.29
CA LEU A 155 2.77 -4.11 -14.22
C LEU A 155 4.23 -4.07 -14.70
N ARG A 156 4.48 -4.45 -15.96
CA ARG A 156 5.83 -4.49 -16.58
C ARG A 156 6.05 -3.41 -17.64
N SER A 157 4.98 -2.74 -18.05
CA SER A 157 5.00 -1.65 -19.03
C SER A 157 3.77 -0.74 -18.86
N GLU A 158 3.79 0.45 -19.48
CA GLU A 158 2.62 1.33 -19.53
C GLU A 158 1.42 0.67 -20.26
N ALA A 159 1.65 -0.34 -21.10
CA ALA A 159 0.57 -1.08 -21.76
C ALA A 159 -0.25 -1.95 -20.78
N ASP A 160 0.33 -2.32 -19.64
CA ASP A 160 -0.36 -3.09 -18.60
C ASP A 160 -1.35 -2.24 -17.78
N TRP A 161 -1.31 -0.91 -17.91
CA TRP A 161 -2.25 0.05 -17.32
C TRP A 161 -3.60 0.03 -18.05
N ASN A 162 -4.26 -1.11 -18.05
CA ASN A 162 -5.46 -1.40 -18.86
C ASN A 162 -6.78 -1.02 -18.17
N CYS A 163 -6.75 -0.65 -16.89
CA CYS A 163 -7.93 -0.29 -16.07
C CYS A 163 -8.99 -1.39 -15.95
N ALA A 164 -8.64 -2.65 -16.20
CA ALA A 164 -9.51 -3.80 -15.91
C ALA A 164 -9.69 -3.94 -14.39
N LEU A 165 -10.81 -4.52 -13.95
CA LEU A 165 -10.99 -4.91 -12.56
C LEU A 165 -10.43 -6.32 -12.40
N ASP A 166 -9.36 -6.43 -11.62
CA ASP A 166 -8.67 -7.69 -11.37
C ASP A 166 -9.13 -8.32 -10.05
N ARG A 167 -9.29 -7.50 -9.00
CA ARG A 167 -9.68 -7.97 -7.68
C ARG A 167 -10.83 -7.15 -7.07
N PRO A 168 -11.92 -7.78 -6.61
CA PRO A 168 -12.29 -9.18 -6.85
C PRO A 168 -12.70 -9.39 -8.32
N GLY A 169 -12.18 -10.44 -8.96
CA GLY A 169 -12.30 -10.78 -10.39
C GLY A 169 -13.46 -10.13 -11.17
N GLY A 170 -13.18 -9.02 -11.86
CA GLY A 170 -14.14 -8.32 -12.72
C GLY A 170 -15.29 -7.59 -12.01
N GLN A 171 -15.41 -7.67 -10.68
CA GLN A 171 -16.53 -7.13 -9.93
C GLN A 171 -16.24 -5.70 -9.45
N ALA A 172 -17.14 -4.78 -9.79
CA ALA A 172 -17.09 -3.41 -9.31
C ALA A 172 -17.46 -3.33 -7.81
N ARG A 173 -16.81 -2.42 -7.10
CA ARG A 173 -17.11 -2.07 -5.71
C ARG A 173 -17.24 -0.55 -5.54
N PRO A 174 -17.81 -0.07 -4.41
CA PRO A 174 -18.01 1.35 -4.20
C PRO A 174 -16.72 2.19 -4.23
N LEU A 175 -15.58 1.60 -3.84
CA LEU A 175 -14.28 2.26 -3.89
C LEU A 175 -13.41 1.63 -4.98
N VAL A 176 -12.63 2.46 -5.67
CA VAL A 176 -11.69 2.02 -6.71
C VAL A 176 -10.26 2.34 -6.29
N LEU A 177 -9.41 1.31 -6.34
CA LEU A 177 -7.97 1.43 -6.18
C LEU A 177 -7.28 1.17 -7.52
N VAL A 178 -6.34 2.04 -7.89
CA VAL A 178 -5.50 1.88 -9.08
C VAL A 178 -4.06 1.63 -8.67
N ASN A 179 -3.48 0.56 -9.20
CA ASN A 179 -2.07 0.22 -9.10
C ASN A 179 -1.29 0.97 -10.19
N HIS A 180 -0.31 1.78 -9.80
CA HIS A 180 0.46 2.63 -10.70
C HIS A 180 1.96 2.53 -10.44
N TRP A 181 2.61 1.55 -11.08
CA TRP A 181 4.07 1.42 -11.13
C TRP A 181 4.49 0.62 -12.37
N ILE A 182 5.80 0.47 -12.58
CA ILE A 182 6.39 -0.46 -13.53
C ILE A 182 7.56 -1.16 -12.86
N TYR A 183 7.55 -2.49 -12.85
CA TYR A 183 8.62 -3.30 -12.28
C TYR A 183 9.96 -3.13 -12.98
N GLY A 184 11.03 -3.24 -12.20
CA GLY A 184 12.36 -3.51 -12.68
C GLY A 184 12.66 -5.01 -12.65
N LYS A 185 13.87 -5.35 -13.10
CA LYS A 185 14.42 -6.71 -13.05
C LYS A 185 15.74 -6.69 -12.31
N VAL A 186 16.04 -7.75 -11.58
CA VAL A 186 17.40 -8.02 -11.09
C VAL A 186 18.09 -8.95 -12.09
N LEU A 187 19.31 -8.59 -12.48
CA LEU A 187 20.04 -9.35 -13.50
C LEU A 187 20.21 -10.82 -13.08
N PHE A 188 19.91 -11.74 -13.99
CA PHE A 188 19.96 -13.21 -13.78
C PHE A 188 19.03 -13.80 -12.71
N ILE A 189 18.15 -13.00 -12.11
CA ILE A 189 17.14 -13.48 -11.16
C ILE A 189 15.76 -13.27 -11.80
N PRO A 190 14.95 -14.32 -12.00
CA PRO A 190 13.63 -14.22 -12.65
C PRO A 190 12.58 -13.62 -11.69
N ILE A 191 12.90 -12.49 -11.07
CA ILE A 191 12.06 -11.82 -10.08
C ILE A 191 11.81 -10.37 -10.52
N ASP A 192 10.53 -10.00 -10.58
CA ASP A 192 10.12 -8.59 -10.70
C ASP A 192 10.32 -7.87 -9.36
N VAL A 193 10.91 -6.67 -9.41
CA VAL A 193 11.26 -5.87 -8.22
C VAL A 193 10.79 -4.42 -8.35
N PRO A 194 10.60 -3.69 -7.23
CA PRO A 194 10.38 -2.25 -7.26
C PRO A 194 11.49 -1.53 -8.03
N SER A 195 11.14 -0.53 -8.85
CA SER A 195 12.13 0.22 -9.63
C SER A 195 12.02 1.72 -9.42
N ALA A 196 12.95 2.26 -8.65
CA ALA A 196 13.12 3.68 -8.46
C ALA A 196 13.44 4.42 -9.76
N ASN A 197 14.15 3.77 -10.69
CA ASN A 197 14.44 4.36 -12.00
C ASN A 197 13.18 4.47 -12.86
N ASN A 198 12.30 3.46 -12.82
CA ASN A 198 11.01 3.56 -13.48
C ASN A 198 10.11 4.61 -12.80
N ALA A 199 10.10 4.66 -11.47
CA ALA A 199 9.31 5.64 -10.71
C ALA A 199 9.64 7.10 -11.07
N LYS A 200 10.92 7.43 -11.35
CA LYS A 200 11.31 8.77 -11.86
C LYS A 200 10.60 9.15 -13.17
N TRP A 201 10.18 8.16 -13.96
CA TRP A 201 9.46 8.35 -15.21
C TRP A 201 7.95 8.25 -15.01
N VAL A 202 7.46 7.17 -14.40
CA VAL A 202 6.03 6.88 -14.33
C VAL A 202 5.28 7.75 -13.34
N ASN A 203 5.95 8.26 -12.29
CA ASN A 203 5.27 9.12 -11.31
C ASN A 203 5.12 10.59 -11.76
N LYS A 204 5.52 10.94 -12.98
CA LYS A 204 5.35 12.29 -13.53
C LYS A 204 3.86 12.63 -13.68
N ALA A 205 3.55 13.93 -13.59
CA ALA A 205 2.18 14.41 -13.58
C ALA A 205 1.34 13.93 -14.78
N ASP A 206 1.88 13.93 -15.99
CA ASP A 206 1.19 13.49 -17.22
C ASP A 206 0.87 11.98 -17.19
N LYS A 207 1.79 11.17 -16.66
CA LYS A 207 1.66 9.71 -16.59
C LYS A 207 0.63 9.26 -15.55
N ILE A 208 0.75 9.75 -14.31
CA ILE A 208 -0.23 9.44 -13.26
C ILE A 208 -1.61 9.95 -13.67
N ARG A 209 -1.72 11.24 -14.05
CA ARG A 209 -3.01 11.84 -14.42
C ARG A 209 -3.64 11.13 -15.62
N GLY A 210 -2.84 10.76 -16.62
CA GLY A 210 -3.29 10.00 -17.79
C GLY A 210 -3.86 8.63 -17.40
N HIS A 211 -3.16 7.87 -16.56
CA HIS A 211 -3.63 6.56 -16.10
C HIS A 211 -4.92 6.69 -15.27
N LEU A 212 -4.97 7.63 -14.31
CA LEU A 212 -6.15 7.83 -13.47
C LEU A 212 -7.36 8.29 -14.27
N ASN A 213 -7.21 9.26 -15.18
CA ASN A 213 -8.30 9.72 -16.04
C ASN A 213 -8.81 8.62 -16.97
N LYS A 214 -7.90 7.80 -17.52
CA LYS A 214 -8.27 6.62 -18.30
C LYS A 214 -9.14 5.67 -17.47
N CYS A 215 -8.72 5.33 -16.24
CA CYS A 215 -9.47 4.40 -15.41
C CYS A 215 -10.82 4.97 -14.97
N GLN A 216 -10.88 6.25 -14.61
CA GLN A 216 -12.15 6.91 -14.30
C GLN A 216 -13.11 6.89 -15.49
N SER A 217 -12.61 7.19 -16.70
CA SER A 217 -13.42 7.17 -17.92
C SER A 217 -13.90 5.76 -18.28
N VAL A 218 -13.04 4.75 -18.15
CA VAL A 218 -13.36 3.35 -18.48
C VAL A 218 -14.35 2.74 -17.49
N ARG A 219 -14.43 3.26 -16.25
CA ARG A 219 -15.32 2.76 -15.21
C ARG A 219 -16.58 3.60 -14.98
N GLY A 220 -16.58 4.86 -15.43
CA GLY A 220 -17.65 5.80 -15.07
C GLY A 220 -17.73 6.04 -13.56
N GLN A 221 -16.62 5.84 -12.85
CA GLN A 221 -16.50 5.93 -11.39
C GLN A 221 -15.21 6.68 -11.05
N ARG A 222 -15.23 7.49 -9.99
CA ARG A 222 -14.01 8.13 -9.50
C ARG A 222 -13.03 7.09 -8.97
N VAL A 223 -11.74 7.35 -9.15
CA VAL A 223 -10.70 6.59 -8.46
C VAL A 223 -10.57 7.16 -7.06
N ASN A 224 -10.62 6.32 -6.03
CA ASN A 224 -10.50 6.73 -4.63
C ASN A 224 -9.06 6.64 -4.14
N TYR A 225 -8.31 5.65 -4.63
CA TYR A 225 -6.95 5.35 -4.20
C TYR A 225 -6.03 5.10 -5.41
N VAL A 226 -4.80 5.59 -5.34
CA VAL A 226 -3.74 5.29 -6.30
C VAL A 226 -2.47 4.86 -5.56
N LEU A 227 -2.10 3.60 -5.71
CA LEU A 227 -0.86 3.05 -5.15
C LEU A 227 0.30 3.32 -6.10
N VAL A 228 1.36 3.94 -5.59
CA VAL A 228 2.62 4.13 -6.33
C VAL A 228 3.81 3.57 -5.57
N ASP A 229 4.85 3.24 -6.32
CA ASP A 229 6.19 3.02 -5.82
C ASP A 229 7.01 4.32 -5.83
N PHE A 230 7.83 4.51 -4.80
CA PHE A 230 8.73 5.65 -4.62
C PHE A 230 8.03 6.98 -4.84
N TYR A 231 6.99 7.27 -4.04
CA TYR A 231 6.22 8.52 -4.12
C TYR A 231 7.12 9.76 -3.94
N GLU A 232 8.34 9.58 -3.40
CA GLU A 232 9.35 10.63 -3.30
C GLU A 232 9.76 11.17 -4.69
N TYR A 233 9.53 10.42 -5.77
CA TYR A 233 9.69 10.85 -7.15
C TYR A 233 8.37 11.26 -7.80
N GLY A 234 8.46 12.20 -8.73
CA GLY A 234 7.32 12.68 -9.51
C GLY A 234 6.44 13.64 -8.74
N ASP A 235 5.17 13.67 -9.13
CA ASP A 235 4.23 14.77 -8.85
C ASP A 235 2.89 14.25 -8.28
N LEU A 236 2.92 13.10 -7.60
CA LEU A 236 1.72 12.40 -7.09
C LEU A 236 0.76 13.34 -6.33
N THR A 237 1.28 14.07 -5.34
CA THR A 237 0.46 14.92 -4.45
C THR A 237 -0.15 16.10 -5.20
N GLU A 238 0.51 16.63 -6.23
CA GLU A 238 -0.04 17.66 -7.11
C GLU A 238 -1.19 17.12 -7.95
N VAL A 239 -1.00 15.95 -8.59
CA VAL A 239 -2.03 15.31 -9.40
C VAL A 239 -3.27 15.00 -8.56
N VAL A 240 -3.08 14.44 -7.37
CA VAL A 240 -4.21 14.09 -6.47
C VAL A 240 -4.91 15.35 -5.95
N ALA A 241 -4.18 16.41 -5.58
CA ALA A 241 -4.82 17.68 -5.23
C ALA A 241 -5.69 18.23 -6.37
N GLY A 242 -5.18 18.18 -7.60
CA GLY A 242 -5.94 18.59 -8.79
C GLY A 242 -7.18 17.73 -9.05
N LEU A 243 -7.11 16.41 -8.87
CA LEU A 243 -8.27 15.51 -9.01
C LEU A 243 -9.34 15.73 -7.94
N ASN A 244 -8.93 16.16 -6.74
CA ASN A 244 -9.85 16.55 -5.66
C ASN A 244 -10.35 18.00 -5.78
N GLY A 245 -9.89 18.77 -6.78
CA GLY A 245 -10.27 20.18 -6.93
C GLY A 245 -9.78 21.09 -5.79
N VAL A 246 -8.75 20.68 -5.05
CA VAL A 246 -8.18 21.46 -3.94
C VAL A 246 -6.85 22.12 -4.33
N PRO A 247 -6.48 23.26 -3.72
CA PRO A 247 -5.18 23.87 -3.95
C PRO A 247 -4.04 22.93 -3.58
N TYR A 248 -3.07 22.76 -4.48
CA TYR A 248 -1.84 22.05 -4.18
C TYR A 248 -0.90 22.93 -3.35
N VAL A 249 -0.47 22.41 -2.20
CA VAL A 249 0.59 23.02 -1.37
C VAL A 249 1.84 22.16 -1.50
N ALA A 250 2.84 22.69 -2.19
CA ALA A 250 4.11 22.01 -2.36
C ALA A 250 4.79 21.78 -1.01
N LYS A 251 5.20 20.54 -0.77
CA LYS A 251 6.00 20.16 0.40
C LYS A 251 7.43 19.86 -0.05
N PRO A 252 8.44 20.21 0.76
CA PRO A 252 9.82 19.80 0.47
C PRO A 252 9.86 18.28 0.27
N ARG A 253 10.56 17.83 -0.78
CA ARG A 253 10.73 16.39 -1.01
C ARG A 253 11.42 15.79 0.23
N PRO A 254 10.95 14.64 0.73
CA PRO A 254 11.53 14.05 1.92
C PRO A 254 13.01 13.72 1.70
N GLU A 255 13.84 13.96 2.71
CA GLU A 255 15.21 13.45 2.69
C GLU A 255 15.20 11.92 2.68
N THR A 256 15.85 11.32 1.70
CA THR A 256 15.89 9.87 1.53
C THR A 256 17.10 9.30 2.28
N LYS A 257 16.84 8.67 3.44
CA LYS A 257 17.89 7.92 4.17
C LYS A 257 18.22 6.59 3.49
N TRP A 258 17.30 6.09 2.67
CA TRP A 258 17.44 4.84 1.92
C TRP A 258 17.67 5.15 0.45
N ARG A 259 18.60 4.43 -0.17
CA ARG A 259 18.81 4.42 -1.63
C ARG A 259 18.40 3.06 -2.20
N PRO A 260 17.90 2.97 -3.45
CA PRO A 260 17.84 1.71 -4.17
C PRO A 260 19.26 1.16 -4.33
N LEU A 261 19.40 -0.14 -4.56
CA LEU A 261 20.63 -0.68 -5.15
C LEU A 261 20.75 -0.09 -6.57
N ALA A 262 21.44 1.04 -6.70
CA ALA A 262 21.79 1.63 -7.99
C ALA A 262 23.21 2.20 -7.88
N ASP A 263 24.05 1.78 -8.84
CA ASP A 263 25.40 2.25 -9.17
C ASP A 263 26.61 1.44 -8.63
N GLY A 264 26.44 0.16 -8.31
CA GLY A 264 27.53 -0.81 -8.13
C GLY A 264 27.74 -1.68 -9.37
N ASP A 265 28.93 -2.25 -9.57
CA ASP A 265 29.11 -3.28 -10.60
C ASP A 265 28.24 -4.52 -10.32
N ALA A 266 28.00 -5.35 -11.35
CA ALA A 266 27.11 -6.49 -11.25
C ALA A 266 27.53 -7.47 -10.13
N ALA A 267 28.84 -7.58 -9.85
CA ALA A 267 29.36 -8.42 -8.78
C ALA A 267 28.98 -7.89 -7.39
N THR A 268 29.08 -6.58 -7.18
CA THR A 268 28.70 -5.91 -5.93
C THR A 268 27.20 -6.03 -5.67
N ILE A 269 26.38 -5.89 -6.71
CA ILE A 269 24.92 -6.06 -6.60
C ILE A 269 24.58 -7.51 -6.24
N MET A 270 25.19 -8.50 -6.90
CA MET A 270 24.93 -9.93 -6.64
C MET A 270 25.44 -10.40 -5.28
N ALA A 271 26.45 -9.73 -4.71
CA ALA A 271 26.97 -10.04 -3.39
C ALA A 271 26.11 -9.49 -2.24
N ALA A 272 25.19 -8.56 -2.49
CA ALA A 272 24.33 -7.99 -1.47
C ALA A 272 23.46 -9.08 -0.81
N PRO A 273 23.39 -9.17 0.54
CA PRO A 273 22.62 -10.19 1.24
C PRO A 273 21.15 -10.26 0.79
N GLU A 274 20.56 -9.11 0.49
CA GLU A 274 19.19 -9.00 0.03
C GLU A 274 19.00 -9.60 -1.38
N VAL A 275 19.97 -9.41 -2.27
CA VAL A 275 19.96 -10.01 -3.62
C VAL A 275 20.17 -11.52 -3.54
N GLN A 276 21.02 -11.98 -2.62
CA GLN A 276 21.16 -13.41 -2.33
C GLN A 276 19.85 -14.01 -1.78
N ALA A 277 19.09 -13.27 -0.97
CA ALA A 277 17.79 -13.71 -0.49
C ALA A 277 16.77 -13.84 -1.64
N LEU A 278 16.80 -12.93 -2.63
CA LEU A 278 15.99 -13.07 -3.85
C LEU A 278 16.39 -14.30 -4.67
N ALA A 279 17.69 -14.56 -4.82
CA ALA A 279 18.17 -15.75 -5.52
C ALA A 279 17.74 -17.05 -4.82
N ARG A 280 17.68 -17.07 -3.48
CA ARG A 280 17.11 -18.19 -2.71
C ARG A 280 15.62 -18.36 -2.99
N LEU A 281 14.85 -17.28 -2.95
CA LEU A 281 13.41 -17.31 -3.24
C LEU A 281 13.13 -17.82 -4.66
N ALA A 282 13.89 -17.40 -5.66
CA ALA A 282 13.75 -17.87 -7.04
C ALA A 282 13.98 -19.39 -7.15
N LYS A 283 14.95 -19.93 -6.39
CA LYS A 283 15.22 -21.38 -6.35
C LYS A 283 14.11 -22.16 -5.66
N GLU A 284 13.51 -21.61 -4.60
CA GLU A 284 12.37 -22.22 -3.90
C GLU A 284 11.13 -22.35 -4.81
N ASN A 285 11.04 -21.56 -5.88
CA ASN A 285 9.96 -21.59 -6.86
C ASN A 285 10.35 -22.26 -8.19
N ASP A 286 11.31 -23.19 -8.16
CA ASP A 286 11.80 -23.92 -9.34
C ASP A 286 12.26 -23.03 -10.50
N GLY A 287 12.71 -21.80 -10.22
CA GLY A 287 13.13 -20.84 -11.23
C GLY A 287 11.98 -20.26 -12.08
N LYS A 288 10.71 -20.55 -11.77
CA LYS A 288 9.58 -19.90 -12.43
C LYS A 288 9.51 -18.42 -12.05
N PRO A 289 9.13 -17.51 -12.97
CA PRO A 289 9.03 -16.09 -12.68
C PRO A 289 8.11 -15.81 -11.48
N ILE A 290 8.60 -15.02 -10.53
CA ILE A 290 7.83 -14.52 -9.38
C ILE A 290 7.85 -12.99 -9.43
N SER A 291 6.73 -12.34 -9.16
CA SER A 291 6.79 -10.96 -8.67
C SER A 291 7.05 -11.04 -7.17
N LEU A 292 8.04 -10.33 -6.64
CA LEU A 292 8.14 -10.15 -5.17
C LEU A 292 6.82 -9.67 -4.54
N ASP A 293 5.95 -9.16 -5.41
CA ASP A 293 4.69 -8.48 -5.18
C ASP A 293 3.50 -9.33 -5.61
N ALA A 294 3.64 -10.66 -5.64
CA ALA A 294 2.48 -11.54 -5.55
C ALA A 294 1.69 -11.36 -4.21
N LEU A 295 2.12 -10.41 -3.38
CA LEU A 295 1.58 -9.87 -2.13
C LEU A 295 1.86 -8.34 -2.17
N ASP A 296 0.84 -7.48 -2.18
CA ASP A 296 0.88 -6.14 -2.81
C ASP A 296 1.44 -4.93 -2.02
N ARG A 297 1.63 -3.80 -2.71
CA ARG A 297 2.49 -2.64 -2.33
C ARG A 297 1.75 -1.31 -2.12
N GLY A 298 2.41 -0.28 -1.58
CA GLY A 298 2.25 1.12 -2.05
C GLY A 298 1.90 2.19 -1.00
N ALA A 299 2.33 3.43 -1.27
CA ALA A 299 1.92 4.63 -0.54
C ALA A 299 0.97 5.44 -1.44
N THR A 300 -0.17 5.86 -0.90
CA THR A 300 -1.25 6.51 -1.64
C THR A 300 -1.66 7.83 -0.99
N VAL A 301 -1.97 8.85 -1.79
CA VAL A 301 -2.81 9.98 -1.35
C VAL A 301 -4.26 9.64 -1.71
N GLY A 302 -5.18 9.71 -0.75
CA GLY A 302 -6.61 9.52 -1.03
C GLY A 302 -7.11 10.61 -1.98
N ILE A 303 -7.80 10.19 -3.04
CA ILE A 303 -8.64 11.07 -3.86
C ILE A 303 -10.03 11.00 -3.21
N THR A 304 -10.25 11.82 -2.19
CA THR A 304 -11.50 11.81 -1.41
C THR A 304 -11.94 13.24 -1.12
N GLU A 305 -13.24 13.48 -1.28
CA GLU A 305 -14.01 14.55 -0.63
C GLU A 305 -14.58 14.03 0.70
#